data_AF-A0A1Q3D4F5-F1
#
_entry.id   AF-A0A1Q3D4F5-F1
#
_cell.length_a   1.000
_cell.length_b   1.000
_cell.length_c   1.000
_cell.angle_alpha   90.00
_cell.angle_beta   90.00
_cell.angle_gamma   90.00
#
_symmetry.space_group_name_H-M   'P 1'
#
loop_
_entity.id
_entity.type
_entity.pdbx_description
1 polymer ?
#
loop_
_entity_poly.entity_id
_entity_poly.type
_entity_poly.pdbx_seq_one_letter_code
_entity_poly.pdbx_strand_id
1 'polypeptide(L)'
;INITITIQYSFKLQTTALIDSGAQINCIQEGLIPTKYFEKTKQKLSIANGDNLRVKFKVTDVHICNESICIKQSFILVKDLDIGIILGQPFLEIIKPFKVKTKEITTKIFQQKILFAFDEKPITKDINLLKTISLFKEHSINLIKTKENHLYFMNQEVSNKHEQQLQTTQIKEKINSLKHNIINNLCSDLSDAFWHRKRHMVSLPYKKDFTEKNIPTKIRPIQMTYELMEHYKKLIRPSKFQWKCEAFYVNKNLEINQAIQRLVINYKTLEIIFK
;
A
#
# COMPACT_ATOMS: atom_id res chain seq x y z
N ILE A 1 -5.00 -38.46 -21.90
CA ILE A 1 -5.70 -39.37 -22.84
C ILE A 1 -4.77 -39.67 -23.98
N ASN A 2 -4.69 -40.92 -24.42
CA ASN A 2 -3.94 -41.27 -25.62
C ASN A 2 -4.71 -40.89 -26.87
N ILE A 3 -4.07 -40.14 -27.75
CA ILE A 3 -4.61 -39.76 -29.05
C ILE A 3 -3.60 -39.99 -30.15
N THR A 4 -4.10 -40.15 -31.36
CA THR A 4 -3.28 -40.08 -32.56
C THR A 4 -3.64 -38.82 -33.31
N ILE A 5 -2.68 -37.93 -33.52
CA ILE A 5 -2.85 -36.75 -34.37
C ILE A 5 -2.34 -37.05 -35.77
N THR A 6 -3.11 -36.69 -36.78
CA THR A 6 -2.65 -36.66 -38.18
C THR A 6 -2.80 -35.27 -38.78
N ILE A 7 -1.84 -34.88 -39.62
CA ILE A 7 -1.83 -33.57 -40.30
C ILE A 7 -1.62 -33.83 -41.79
N GLN A 8 -2.56 -33.32 -42.62
CA GLN A 8 -2.55 -33.48 -44.08
C GLN A 8 -2.25 -34.93 -44.53
N TYR A 9 -2.73 -35.92 -43.76
CA TYR A 9 -2.51 -37.36 -43.97
C TYR A 9 -1.05 -37.85 -44.03
N SER A 10 -0.07 -36.96 -43.93
CA SER A 10 1.36 -37.23 -44.16
C SER A 10 2.14 -37.34 -42.86
N PHE A 11 1.75 -36.57 -41.84
CA PHE A 11 2.34 -36.63 -40.51
C PHE A 11 1.38 -37.33 -39.56
N LYS A 12 1.91 -38.27 -38.76
CA LYS A 12 1.18 -39.00 -37.73
C LYS A 12 2.00 -38.99 -36.44
N LEU A 13 1.37 -38.59 -35.34
CA LEU A 13 1.97 -38.56 -34.01
C LEU A 13 1.02 -39.22 -33.01
N GLN A 14 1.49 -40.25 -32.31
CA GLN A 14 0.77 -40.83 -31.18
C GLN A 14 1.35 -40.24 -29.90
N THR A 15 0.47 -39.70 -29.04
CA THR A 15 0.89 -38.94 -27.85
C THR A 15 -0.25 -38.86 -26.84
N THR A 16 0.08 -38.44 -25.63
CA THR A 16 -0.89 -38.06 -24.61
C THR A 16 -1.31 -36.61 -24.79
N ALA A 17 -2.60 -36.34 -24.52
CA ALA A 17 -3.16 -35.01 -24.46
C ALA A 17 -3.92 -34.79 -23.14
N LEU A 18 -3.83 -33.57 -22.61
CA LEU A 18 -4.65 -33.08 -21.51
C LEU A 18 -5.97 -32.56 -22.07
N ILE A 19 -7.08 -32.95 -21.45
CA ILE A 19 -8.38 -32.31 -21.70
C ILE A 19 -8.59 -31.26 -20.62
N ASP A 20 -8.78 -30.00 -21.04
CA ASP A 20 -8.95 -28.87 -20.14
C ASP A 20 -10.19 -28.05 -20.52
N SER A 21 -11.24 -28.13 -19.70
CA SER A 21 -12.46 -27.33 -19.89
C SER A 21 -12.27 -25.84 -19.63
N GLY A 22 -11.20 -25.46 -18.93
CA GLY A 22 -10.81 -24.07 -18.70
C GLY A 22 -10.05 -23.45 -19.88
N ALA A 23 -9.51 -24.26 -20.78
CA ALA A 23 -8.80 -23.78 -21.97
C ALA A 23 -9.80 -23.38 -23.07
N GLN A 24 -9.82 -22.11 -23.45
CA GLN A 24 -10.72 -21.59 -24.50
C GLN A 24 -10.40 -22.12 -25.90
N ILE A 25 -9.16 -22.55 -26.14
CA ILE A 25 -8.70 -23.04 -27.45
C ILE A 25 -7.78 -24.24 -27.28
N ASN A 26 -7.62 -25.04 -28.33
CA ASN A 26 -6.68 -26.16 -28.33
C ASN A 26 -5.25 -25.66 -28.55
N CYS A 27 -4.30 -26.21 -27.80
CA CYS A 27 -2.89 -25.85 -27.85
C CYS A 27 -2.03 -27.06 -28.17
N ILE A 28 -0.95 -26.84 -28.92
CA ILE A 28 0.08 -27.83 -29.18
C ILE A 28 1.46 -27.21 -29.02
N GLN A 29 2.40 -27.98 -28.48
CA GLN A 29 3.77 -27.53 -28.32
C GLN A 29 4.46 -27.42 -29.69
N GLU A 30 5.17 -26.30 -29.91
CA GLU A 30 5.81 -25.96 -31.19
C GLU A 30 6.81 -27.05 -31.64
N GLY A 31 7.49 -27.71 -30.71
CA GLY A 31 8.47 -28.77 -30.99
C GLY A 31 7.89 -30.10 -31.45
N LEU A 32 6.57 -30.31 -31.38
CA LEU A 32 5.94 -31.61 -31.71
C LEU A 32 5.57 -31.77 -33.18
N ILE A 33 5.46 -30.67 -33.92
CA ILE A 33 5.03 -30.67 -35.32
C ILE A 33 6.12 -30.05 -36.21
N PRO A 34 6.39 -30.63 -37.40
CA PRO A 34 7.27 -30.01 -38.38
C PRO A 34 6.81 -28.60 -38.80
N THR A 35 7.74 -27.66 -38.88
CA THR A 35 7.49 -26.24 -39.21
C THR A 35 6.79 -26.01 -40.55
N LYS A 36 6.87 -26.96 -41.49
CA LYS A 36 6.18 -26.91 -42.78
C LYS A 36 4.65 -26.82 -42.68
N TYR A 37 4.08 -27.23 -41.54
CA TYR A 37 2.64 -27.17 -41.30
C TYR A 37 2.17 -25.88 -40.61
N PHE A 38 3.09 -24.94 -40.33
CA PHE A 38 2.78 -23.77 -39.52
C PHE A 38 2.17 -22.65 -40.37
N GLU A 39 1.05 -22.12 -39.90
CA GLU A 39 0.40 -20.93 -40.47
C GLU A 39 0.60 -19.74 -39.52
N LYS A 40 0.99 -18.58 -40.05
CA LYS A 40 1.12 -17.36 -39.23
C LYS A 40 -0.24 -16.91 -38.70
N THR A 41 -0.29 -16.48 -37.44
CA THR A 41 -1.48 -15.88 -36.82
C THR A 41 -1.13 -14.65 -36.01
N LYS A 42 -2.12 -13.77 -35.79
CA LYS A 42 -2.04 -12.60 -34.91
C LYS A 42 -2.92 -12.76 -33.67
N GLN A 43 -3.45 -13.95 -33.42
CA GLN A 43 -4.29 -14.23 -32.26
C GLN A 43 -3.54 -13.98 -30.95
N LYS A 44 -4.27 -13.45 -29.96
CA LYS A 44 -3.79 -13.28 -28.60
C LYS A 44 -4.52 -14.28 -27.71
N LEU A 45 -3.78 -14.87 -26.78
CA LEU A 45 -4.27 -15.81 -25.81
C LEU A 45 -4.22 -15.18 -24.43
N SER A 46 -5.31 -15.21 -23.67
CA SER A 46 -5.27 -14.86 -22.26
C SER A 46 -4.90 -16.11 -21.44
N ILE A 47 -3.80 -16.06 -20.69
CA ILE A 47 -3.42 -17.14 -19.78
C ILE A 47 -4.13 -16.93 -18.42
N ALA A 48 -4.23 -17.97 -17.59
CA ALA A 48 -4.86 -17.94 -16.27
C ALA A 48 -4.32 -16.83 -15.33
N ASN A 49 -3.10 -16.32 -15.57
CA ASN A 49 -2.49 -15.24 -14.79
C ASN A 49 -2.95 -13.84 -15.24
N GLY A 50 -3.82 -13.73 -16.26
CA GLY A 50 -4.27 -12.46 -16.84
C GLY A 50 -3.33 -11.89 -17.92
N ASP A 51 -2.14 -12.47 -18.07
CA ASP A 51 -1.20 -12.10 -19.13
C ASP A 51 -1.66 -12.57 -20.51
N ASN A 52 -1.29 -11.80 -21.53
CA ASN A 52 -1.57 -12.14 -22.92
C ASN A 52 -0.35 -12.78 -23.59
N LEU A 53 -0.48 -14.05 -23.96
CA LEU A 53 0.50 -14.72 -24.81
C LEU A 53 0.27 -14.31 -26.27
N ARG A 54 1.32 -13.76 -26.89
CA ARG A 54 1.30 -13.47 -28.34
C ARG A 54 1.60 -14.74 -29.11
N VAL A 55 0.56 -15.37 -29.64
CA VAL A 55 0.66 -16.56 -30.49
C VAL A 55 1.16 -16.14 -31.88
N LYS A 56 2.21 -16.80 -32.36
CA LYS A 56 2.81 -16.50 -33.68
C LYS A 56 2.29 -17.43 -34.77
N PHE A 57 1.95 -18.67 -34.42
CA PHE A 57 1.60 -19.71 -35.37
C PHE A 57 0.36 -20.50 -34.93
N LYS A 58 -0.34 -21.08 -35.91
CA LYS A 58 -1.42 -22.06 -35.75
C LYS A 58 -1.26 -23.20 -36.75
N VAL A 59 -1.98 -24.30 -36.55
CA VAL A 59 -2.21 -25.36 -37.54
C VAL A 59 -3.71 -25.62 -37.60
N THR A 60 -4.31 -25.56 -38.79
CA THR A 60 -5.78 -25.61 -38.91
C THR A 60 -6.36 -26.96 -39.32
N ASP A 61 -5.56 -27.82 -39.97
CA ASP A 61 -6.01 -29.10 -40.53
C ASP A 61 -5.43 -30.30 -39.77
N VAL A 62 -5.68 -30.31 -38.46
CA VAL A 62 -5.21 -31.36 -37.55
C VAL A 62 -6.36 -32.31 -37.24
N HIS A 63 -6.19 -33.59 -37.51
CA HIS A 63 -7.19 -34.61 -37.22
C HIS A 63 -6.79 -35.36 -35.95
N ILE A 64 -7.65 -35.31 -34.94
CA ILE A 64 -7.51 -36.09 -33.71
C ILE A 64 -8.26 -37.40 -33.94
N CYS A 65 -7.50 -38.47 -34.09
CA CYS A 65 -8.02 -39.80 -34.36
C CYS A 65 -8.01 -40.67 -33.09
N ASN A 66 -9.13 -41.31 -32.84
CA ASN A 66 -9.29 -42.35 -31.84
C ASN A 66 -10.10 -43.49 -32.45
N GLU A 67 -9.51 -44.68 -32.50
CA GLU A 67 -10.07 -45.86 -33.17
C GLU A 67 -10.50 -45.56 -34.62
N SER A 68 -11.81 -45.56 -34.90
CA SER A 68 -12.41 -45.38 -36.23
C SER A 68 -12.78 -43.94 -36.56
N ILE A 69 -12.73 -43.02 -35.59
CA ILE A 69 -13.17 -41.63 -35.78
C ILE A 69 -11.98 -40.68 -35.76
N CYS A 70 -11.96 -39.77 -36.72
CA CYS A 70 -11.03 -38.65 -36.78
C CYS A 70 -11.80 -37.34 -36.76
N ILE A 71 -11.51 -36.49 -35.77
CA ILE A 71 -12.15 -35.19 -35.59
C ILE A 71 -11.18 -34.11 -36.04
N LYS A 72 -11.57 -33.35 -37.06
CA LYS A 72 -10.79 -32.19 -37.51
C LYS A 72 -10.87 -31.06 -36.48
N GLN A 73 -9.71 -30.51 -36.13
CA GLN A 73 -9.51 -29.46 -35.16
C GLN A 73 -8.40 -28.50 -35.61
N SER A 74 -8.44 -27.29 -35.05
CA SER A 74 -7.36 -26.32 -35.17
C SER A 74 -6.65 -26.17 -33.83
N PHE A 75 -5.34 -25.92 -33.90
CA PHE A 75 -4.46 -25.74 -32.75
C PHE A 75 -3.64 -24.48 -32.93
N ILE A 76 -3.38 -23.80 -31.83
CA ILE A 76 -2.35 -22.77 -31.76
C ILE A 76 -1.03 -23.37 -31.25
N LEU A 77 0.09 -22.85 -31.74
CA LEU A 77 1.41 -23.30 -31.30
C LEU A 77 1.93 -22.47 -30.13
N VAL A 78 2.37 -23.17 -29.09
CA VAL A 78 2.95 -22.60 -27.87
C VAL A 78 4.34 -23.21 -27.67
N LYS A 79 5.34 -22.39 -27.32
CA LYS A 79 6.72 -22.87 -27.11
C LYS A 79 6.86 -23.64 -25.80
N ASP A 80 6.48 -22.97 -24.73
CA ASP A 80 6.73 -23.41 -23.36
C ASP A 80 5.44 -24.02 -22.80
N LEU A 81 5.11 -25.21 -23.29
CA LEU A 81 3.96 -25.98 -22.81
C LEU A 81 4.46 -27.22 -22.09
N ASP A 82 4.19 -27.31 -20.78
CA ASP A 82 4.65 -28.45 -19.95
C ASP A 82 4.02 -29.77 -20.43
N ILE A 83 2.79 -29.70 -20.95
CA ILE A 83 2.07 -30.84 -21.51
C ILE A 83 1.98 -30.64 -23.01
N GLY A 84 2.50 -31.59 -23.79
CA GLY A 84 2.64 -31.44 -25.24
C GLY A 84 1.38 -30.95 -25.97
N ILE A 85 0.19 -31.43 -25.59
CA ILE A 85 -1.09 -31.07 -26.22
C ILE A 85 -2.17 -30.81 -25.16
N ILE A 86 -2.92 -29.73 -25.36
CA ILE A 86 -4.12 -29.38 -24.60
C ILE A 86 -5.32 -29.35 -25.54
N LEU A 87 -6.35 -30.12 -25.22
CA LEU A 87 -7.66 -30.14 -25.87
C LEU A 87 -8.61 -29.29 -25.05
N GLY A 88 -8.94 -28.11 -25.58
CA GLY A 88 -9.78 -27.12 -24.94
C GLY A 88 -11.26 -27.23 -25.33
N GLN A 89 -11.97 -26.13 -25.15
CA GLN A 89 -13.38 -26.00 -25.47
C GLN A 89 -13.75 -26.41 -26.92
N PRO A 90 -12.98 -26.08 -27.98
CA PRO A 90 -13.35 -26.46 -29.34
C PRO A 90 -13.41 -27.98 -29.55
N PHE A 91 -12.55 -28.75 -28.88
CA PHE A 91 -12.65 -30.21 -28.90
C PHE A 91 -13.84 -30.70 -28.06
N LEU A 92 -13.99 -30.16 -26.85
CA LEU A 92 -15.06 -30.54 -25.93
C LEU A 92 -16.46 -30.29 -26.50
N GLU A 93 -16.65 -29.23 -27.28
CA GLU A 93 -17.91 -28.92 -27.93
C GLU A 93 -18.31 -29.97 -28.97
N ILE A 94 -17.36 -30.48 -29.76
CA ILE A 94 -17.64 -31.51 -30.76
C ILE A 94 -18.01 -32.84 -30.11
N ILE A 95 -17.37 -33.18 -28.99
CA ILE A 95 -17.64 -34.44 -28.30
C ILE A 95 -18.87 -34.36 -27.37
N LYS A 96 -19.60 -33.23 -27.31
CA LYS A 96 -20.83 -33.15 -26.52
C LYS A 96 -21.99 -33.87 -27.24
N PRO A 97 -22.86 -34.56 -26.48
CA PRO A 97 -22.80 -34.80 -25.04
C PRO A 97 -21.81 -35.92 -24.68
N PHE A 98 -21.03 -35.72 -23.61
CA PHE A 98 -20.12 -36.73 -23.05
C PHE A 98 -20.37 -36.95 -21.56
N LYS A 99 -20.01 -38.13 -21.07
CA LYS A 99 -20.00 -38.50 -19.65
C LYS A 99 -18.59 -38.79 -19.21
N VAL A 100 -18.18 -38.19 -18.09
CA VAL A 100 -16.89 -38.43 -17.46
C VAL A 100 -17.06 -39.46 -16.35
N LYS A 101 -16.24 -40.51 -16.37
CA LYS A 101 -16.10 -41.48 -15.29
C LYS A 101 -14.69 -41.43 -14.73
N THR A 102 -14.41 -42.22 -13.70
CA THR A 102 -13.09 -42.24 -13.03
C THR A 102 -11.92 -42.64 -13.92
N LYS A 103 -12.16 -43.38 -15.01
CA LYS A 103 -11.10 -43.90 -15.90
C LYS A 103 -11.27 -43.51 -17.37
N GLU A 104 -12.39 -42.90 -17.73
CA GLU A 104 -12.74 -42.71 -19.14
C GLU A 104 -13.70 -41.53 -19.34
N ILE A 105 -13.64 -40.95 -20.53
CA ILE A 105 -14.71 -40.14 -21.10
C ILE A 105 -15.43 -40.96 -22.15
N THR A 106 -16.75 -41.00 -22.05
CA THR A 106 -17.60 -41.66 -23.04
C THR A 106 -18.45 -40.63 -23.76
N THR A 107 -18.48 -40.70 -25.08
CA THR A 107 -19.32 -39.84 -25.93
C THR A 107 -19.98 -40.66 -27.03
N LYS A 108 -21.04 -40.13 -27.65
CA LYS A 108 -21.64 -40.71 -28.85
C LYS A 108 -21.44 -39.74 -30.01
N ILE A 109 -20.69 -40.17 -31.02
CA ILE A 109 -20.44 -39.42 -32.25
C ILE A 109 -20.92 -40.30 -33.40
N PHE A 110 -21.77 -39.76 -34.28
CA PHE A 110 -22.41 -40.53 -35.38
C PHE A 110 -23.06 -41.85 -34.91
N GLN A 111 -23.75 -41.81 -33.76
CA GLN A 111 -24.38 -42.96 -33.10
C GLN A 111 -23.40 -44.07 -32.62
N GLN A 112 -22.11 -43.92 -32.88
CA GLN A 112 -21.06 -44.79 -32.37
C GLN A 112 -20.60 -44.30 -31.00
N LYS A 113 -20.47 -45.23 -30.05
CA LYS A 113 -19.97 -44.93 -28.70
C LYS A 113 -18.45 -44.90 -28.75
N ILE A 114 -17.87 -43.74 -28.46
CA ILE A 114 -16.42 -43.52 -28.41
C ILE A 114 -15.98 -43.45 -26.95
N LEU A 115 -14.79 -43.99 -26.69
CA LEU A 115 -14.20 -44.06 -25.37
C LEU A 115 -12.79 -43.45 -25.39
N PHE A 116 -12.57 -42.47 -24.53
CA PHE A 116 -11.26 -41.87 -24.30
C PHE A 116 -10.79 -42.30 -22.92
N ALA A 117 -9.86 -43.26 -22.86
CA ALA A 117 -9.28 -43.73 -21.62
C ALA A 117 -8.31 -42.69 -21.03
N PHE A 118 -8.39 -42.48 -19.72
CA PHE A 118 -7.46 -41.63 -19.00
C PHE A 118 -6.21 -42.42 -18.60
N ASP A 119 -5.05 -41.81 -18.83
CA ASP A 119 -3.76 -42.34 -18.37
C ASP A 119 -3.59 -42.12 -16.85
N GLU A 120 -4.15 -41.02 -16.34
CA GLU A 120 -4.16 -40.64 -14.93
C GLU A 120 -5.57 -40.30 -14.46
N LYS A 121 -5.85 -40.43 -13.16
CA LYS A 121 -7.18 -40.11 -12.62
C LYS A 121 -7.52 -38.64 -12.90
N PRO A 122 -8.76 -38.32 -13.33
CA PRO A 122 -9.17 -36.94 -13.56
C PRO A 122 -9.09 -36.16 -12.25
N ILE A 123 -8.41 -35.01 -12.28
CA ILE A 123 -8.33 -34.10 -11.13
C ILE A 123 -9.62 -33.29 -11.10
N THR A 124 -10.55 -33.68 -10.23
CA THR A 124 -11.69 -32.83 -9.89
C THR A 124 -11.23 -31.75 -8.94
N LYS A 125 -10.98 -30.53 -9.44
CA LYS A 125 -10.99 -29.36 -8.55
C LYS A 125 -12.45 -29.19 -8.11
N ASP A 126 -12.74 -29.39 -6.82
CA ASP A 126 -14.08 -29.16 -6.27
C ASP A 126 -14.42 -27.67 -6.31
N ILE A 127 -14.79 -27.17 -7.49
CA ILE A 127 -15.19 -25.79 -7.75
C ILE A 127 -16.37 -25.42 -6.84
N ASN A 128 -17.24 -26.38 -6.52
CA ASN A 128 -18.34 -26.19 -5.57
C ASN A 128 -17.84 -25.90 -4.16
N LEU A 129 -16.77 -26.59 -3.72
CA LEU A 129 -16.17 -26.36 -2.40
C LEU A 129 -15.48 -24.99 -2.34
N LEU A 130 -14.78 -24.60 -3.42
CA LEU A 130 -14.20 -23.26 -3.54
C LEU A 130 -15.26 -22.15 -3.55
N LYS A 131 -16.39 -22.38 -4.24
CA LYS A 131 -17.53 -21.45 -4.25
C LYS A 131 -18.13 -21.29 -2.85
N THR A 132 -18.30 -22.39 -2.12
CA THR A 132 -18.77 -22.36 -0.72
C THR A 132 -17.79 -21.62 0.19
N ILE A 133 -16.49 -21.86 0.06
CA ILE A 133 -15.44 -21.14 0.82
C ILE A 133 -15.48 -19.64 0.51
N SER A 134 -15.68 -19.26 -0.75
CA SER A 134 -15.78 -17.85 -1.16
C SER A 134 -16.97 -17.16 -0.52
N LEU A 135 -18.15 -17.80 -0.52
CA LEU A 135 -19.35 -17.27 0.12
C LEU A 135 -19.17 -17.13 1.64
N PHE A 136 -18.53 -18.12 2.27
CA PHE A 136 -18.22 -18.07 3.69
C PHE A 136 -17.27 -16.92 4.03
N LYS A 137 -16.23 -16.73 3.22
CA LYS A 137 -15.27 -15.63 3.37
C LYS A 137 -15.95 -14.26 3.28
N GLU A 138 -16.85 -14.07 2.31
CA GLU A 138 -17.59 -12.82 2.16
C GLU A 138 -18.48 -12.54 3.36
N HIS A 139 -19.20 -13.55 3.85
CA HIS A 139 -20.00 -13.45 5.08
C HIS A 139 -19.14 -13.06 6.29
N SER A 140 -17.97 -13.70 6.48
CA SER A 140 -17.06 -13.36 7.57
C SER A 140 -16.55 -11.92 7.48
N ILE A 141 -16.20 -11.43 6.29
CA ILE A 141 -15.75 -10.05 6.09
C ILE A 141 -16.86 -9.05 6.45
N ASN A 142 -18.10 -9.31 6.02
CA ASN A 142 -19.24 -8.46 6.36
C ASN A 142 -19.50 -8.42 7.87
N LEU A 143 -19.35 -9.56 8.55
CA LEU A 143 -19.47 -9.62 10.01
C LEU A 143 -18.38 -8.79 10.71
N ILE A 144 -17.13 -8.90 10.25
CA ILE A 144 -16.00 -8.11 10.78
C ILE A 144 -16.29 -6.62 10.60
N LYS A 145 -16.66 -6.19 9.39
CA LYS A 145 -16.99 -4.79 9.08
C LYS A 145 -18.12 -4.25 9.97
N THR A 146 -19.13 -5.07 10.25
CA THR A 146 -20.23 -4.70 11.16
C THR A 146 -19.74 -4.51 12.60
N LYS A 147 -18.83 -5.37 13.07
CA LYS A 147 -18.22 -5.24 14.40
C LYS A 147 -17.28 -4.04 14.51
N GLU A 148 -16.50 -3.76 13.47
CA GLU A 148 -15.65 -2.57 13.40
C GLU A 148 -16.48 -1.28 13.48
N ASN A 149 -17.59 -1.19 12.73
CA ASN A 149 -18.50 -0.05 12.82
C ASN A 149 -19.08 0.12 14.23
N HIS A 150 -19.50 -0.99 14.87
CA HIS A 150 -20.01 -0.94 16.24
C HIS A 150 -18.95 -0.44 17.23
N LEU A 151 -17.71 -0.91 17.11
CA LEU A 151 -16.58 -0.46 17.93
C LEU A 151 -16.33 1.05 17.74
N TYR A 152 -16.42 1.54 16.51
CA TYR A 152 -16.29 2.96 16.19
C TYR A 152 -17.35 3.82 16.90
N PHE A 153 -18.62 3.38 16.91
CA PHE A 153 -19.69 4.08 17.65
C PHE A 153 -19.46 4.05 19.16
N MET A 154 -19.07 2.90 19.73
CA MET A 154 -18.77 2.81 21.16
C MET A 154 -17.63 3.75 21.57
N ASN A 155 -16.57 3.84 20.76
CA ASN A 155 -15.45 4.74 21.03
C ASN A 155 -15.89 6.21 21.02
N GLN A 156 -16.76 6.61 20.09
CA GLN A 156 -17.34 7.95 20.09
C GLN A 156 -18.19 8.22 21.33
N GLU A 157 -19.03 7.28 21.74
CA GLU A 157 -19.85 7.44 22.95
C GLU A 157 -18.98 7.62 24.20
N VAL A 158 -17.91 6.84 24.34
CA VAL A 158 -16.96 6.97 25.46
C VAL A 158 -16.30 8.35 25.44
N SER A 159 -15.82 8.80 24.28
CA SER A 159 -15.20 10.13 24.13
C SER A 159 -16.18 11.25 24.51
N ASN A 160 -17.42 11.18 24.02
CA ASN A 160 -18.46 12.18 24.28
C ASN A 160 -18.85 12.21 25.77
N LYS A 161 -18.95 11.05 26.43
CA LYS A 161 -19.24 10.98 27.88
C LYS A 161 -18.13 11.62 28.72
N HIS A 162 -16.85 11.42 28.35
CA HIS A 162 -15.74 12.08 29.03
C HIS A 162 -15.75 13.60 28.85
N GLU A 163 -16.01 14.10 27.64
CA GLU A 163 -16.13 15.54 27.40
C GLU A 163 -17.28 16.17 28.20
N GLN A 164 -18.44 15.51 28.24
CA GLN A 164 -19.59 15.97 29.04
C GLN A 164 -19.27 16.01 30.55
N GLN A 165 -18.57 15.00 31.07
CA GLN A 165 -18.15 14.99 32.48
C GLN A 165 -17.16 16.12 32.81
N LEU A 166 -16.23 16.46 31.90
CA LEU A 166 -15.32 17.59 32.06
C LEU A 166 -16.06 18.95 32.05
N GLN A 167 -17.20 19.04 31.37
CA GLN A 167 -18.03 20.25 31.33
C GLN A 167 -18.99 20.39 32.51
N THR A 168 -18.98 19.45 33.47
CA THR A 168 -19.88 19.52 34.63
C THR A 168 -19.68 20.85 35.37
N THR A 169 -20.76 21.61 35.52
CA THR A 169 -20.77 22.97 36.11
C THR A 169 -20.04 23.03 37.45
N GLN A 170 -20.17 21.98 38.27
CA GLN A 170 -19.50 21.86 39.57
C GLN A 170 -17.96 21.89 39.50
N ILE A 171 -17.34 21.28 38.48
CA ILE A 171 -15.87 21.28 38.32
C ILE A 171 -15.41 22.67 37.85
N LYS A 172 -16.14 23.26 36.91
CA LYS A 172 -15.85 24.60 36.38
C LYS A 172 -15.99 25.67 37.46
N GLU A 173 -17.00 25.57 38.31
CA GLU A 173 -17.22 26.44 39.48
C GLU A 173 -16.09 26.31 40.50
N LYS A 174 -15.64 25.08 40.82
CA LYS A 174 -14.49 24.87 41.71
C LYS A 174 -13.19 25.43 41.14
N ILE A 175 -12.94 25.28 39.84
CA ILE A 175 -11.77 25.87 39.16
C ILE A 175 -11.83 27.41 39.23
N ASN A 176 -13.00 28.01 38.97
CA ASN A 176 -13.18 29.45 39.04
C ASN A 176 -13.01 29.98 40.48
N SER A 177 -13.54 29.27 41.47
CA SER A 177 -13.35 29.59 42.89
C SER A 177 -11.87 29.53 43.28
N LEU A 178 -11.15 28.48 42.87
CA LEU A 178 -9.71 28.35 43.11
C LEU A 178 -8.93 29.48 42.43
N LYS A 179 -9.26 29.81 41.18
CA LYS A 179 -8.66 30.92 40.44
C LYS A 179 -8.86 32.26 41.17
N HIS A 180 -10.08 32.52 41.65
CA HIS A 180 -10.37 33.72 42.44
C HIS A 180 -9.58 33.75 43.76
N ASN A 181 -9.47 32.62 44.46
CA ASN A 181 -8.67 32.53 45.69
C ASN A 181 -7.18 32.78 45.42
N ILE A 182 -6.63 32.25 44.34
CA ILE A 182 -5.22 32.50 43.95
C ILE A 182 -5.02 33.97 43.61
N ILE A 183 -5.89 34.58 42.81
CA ILE A 183 -5.78 36.00 42.46
C ILE A 183 -5.87 36.85 43.72
N ASN A 184 -6.84 36.60 44.60
CA ASN A 184 -7.06 37.41 45.78
C ASN A 184 -5.94 37.28 46.81
N ASN A 185 -5.38 36.08 47.01
CA ASN A 185 -4.33 35.86 48.01
C ASN A 185 -2.92 36.19 47.51
N LEU A 186 -2.67 36.08 46.20
CA LEU A 186 -1.32 36.21 45.64
C LEU A 186 -1.13 37.59 44.97
N CYS A 187 -2.20 38.18 44.44
CA CYS A 187 -2.18 39.52 43.85
C CYS A 187 -2.59 40.63 44.84
N SER A 188 -3.03 40.33 46.06
CA SER A 188 -3.16 41.34 47.13
C SER A 188 -1.79 41.79 47.64
N ASP A 189 -0.82 40.87 47.65
CA ASP A 189 0.48 41.07 48.31
C ASP A 189 1.55 41.62 47.34
N LEU A 190 1.34 41.48 46.03
CA LEU A 190 2.17 42.13 45.02
C LEU A 190 1.62 43.52 44.70
N SER A 191 2.32 44.55 45.19
CA SER A 191 2.17 45.93 44.73
C SER A 191 2.04 45.99 43.21
N ASP A 192 0.98 46.67 42.77
CA ASP A 192 0.46 46.90 41.42
C ASP A 192 1.50 47.47 40.40
N ALA A 193 2.75 47.64 40.82
CA ALA A 193 3.86 48.24 40.07
C ALA A 193 4.28 47.47 38.81
N PHE A 194 4.02 46.17 38.71
CA PHE A 194 4.39 45.40 37.50
C PHE A 194 3.34 45.46 36.39
N TRP A 195 2.05 45.58 36.73
CA TRP A 195 0.96 45.55 35.76
C TRP A 195 0.61 46.94 35.17
N HIS A 196 0.92 48.03 35.87
CA HIS A 196 0.73 49.41 35.36
C HIS A 196 1.82 49.90 34.39
N ARG A 197 2.86 49.12 34.05
CA ARG A 197 3.92 49.59 33.12
C ARG A 197 3.40 49.98 31.74
N LYS A 198 2.21 49.53 31.32
CA LYS A 198 1.58 49.96 30.06
C LYS A 198 1.01 51.39 30.11
N ARG A 199 0.81 52.00 31.28
CA ARG A 199 0.28 53.38 31.40
C ARG A 199 1.33 54.47 31.17
N HIS A 200 2.62 54.13 31.18
CA HIS A 200 3.74 55.05 30.92
C HIS A 200 4.55 54.67 29.66
N MET A 201 3.93 53.96 28.72
CA MET A 201 4.57 53.61 27.46
C MET A 201 4.54 54.82 26.53
N VAL A 202 5.55 55.69 26.64
CA VAL A 202 5.75 56.81 25.72
C VAL A 202 6.28 56.25 24.40
N SER A 203 5.47 56.32 23.34
CA SER A 203 5.95 56.09 21.98
C SER A 203 6.80 57.30 21.55
N LEU A 204 8.12 57.15 21.55
CA LEU A 204 9.01 58.16 20.96
C LEU A 204 8.77 58.20 19.44
N PRO A 205 8.59 59.38 18.84
CA PRO A 205 8.38 59.47 17.40
C PRO A 205 9.66 59.05 16.69
N TYR A 206 9.56 57.99 15.88
CA TYR A 206 10.59 57.67 14.92
C TYR A 206 10.67 58.78 13.87
N LYS A 207 11.89 59.11 13.41
CA LYS A 207 12.09 60.02 12.29
C LYS A 207 11.30 59.50 11.09
N LYS A 208 10.64 60.38 10.32
CA LYS A 208 9.56 60.03 9.35
C LYS A 208 9.93 58.94 8.32
N ASP A 209 11.21 58.74 8.06
CA ASP A 209 11.75 57.78 7.08
C ASP A 209 12.55 56.64 7.73
N PHE A 210 12.45 56.47 9.06
CA PHE A 210 13.14 55.42 9.78
C PHE A 210 12.51 54.05 9.50
N THR A 211 13.32 53.13 8.97
CA THR A 211 12.98 51.73 8.76
C THR A 211 13.93 50.87 9.59
N GLU A 212 13.40 49.91 10.36
CA GLU A 212 14.19 49.03 11.23
C GLU A 212 15.26 48.24 10.48
N LYS A 213 15.09 48.05 9.16
CA LYS A 213 16.08 47.42 8.26
C LYS A 213 17.39 48.20 8.14
N ASN A 214 17.39 49.49 8.47
CA ASN A 214 18.56 50.36 8.43
C ASN A 214 19.28 50.43 9.79
N ILE A 215 18.79 49.72 10.81
CA ILE A 215 19.53 49.57 12.07
C ILE A 215 20.77 48.71 11.74
N PRO A 216 21.99 49.23 11.89
CA PRO A 216 23.18 48.41 11.68
C PRO A 216 23.14 47.24 12.66
N THR A 217 23.00 46.01 12.16
CA THR A 217 23.02 44.77 12.97
C THR A 217 24.38 44.51 13.65
N LYS A 218 25.34 45.43 13.48
CA LYS A 218 26.54 45.54 14.31
C LYS A 218 26.32 46.55 15.42
N ILE A 219 25.47 46.20 16.38
CA ILE A 219 25.51 46.86 17.69
C ILE A 219 26.92 46.60 18.25
N ARG A 220 27.64 47.68 18.63
CA ARG A 220 28.92 47.56 19.32
C ARG A 220 28.69 46.73 20.59
N PRO A 221 29.56 45.75 20.90
CA PRO A 221 29.39 44.95 22.10
C PRO A 221 29.32 45.90 23.31
N ILE A 222 28.22 45.83 24.07
CA ILE A 222 28.16 46.46 25.38
C ILE A 222 29.14 45.66 26.23
N GLN A 223 30.22 46.31 26.66
CA GLN A 223 31.26 45.68 27.45
C GLN A 223 30.66 45.29 28.80
N MET A 224 30.44 43.99 29.03
CA MET A 224 29.98 43.49 30.32
C MET A 224 31.11 43.65 31.33
N THR A 225 30.85 44.39 32.42
CA THR A 225 31.80 44.47 33.54
C THR A 225 31.94 43.13 34.25
N TYR A 226 33.11 42.87 34.83
CA TYR A 226 33.44 41.61 35.50
C TYR A 226 32.43 41.24 36.59
N GLU A 227 31.90 42.24 37.31
CA GLU A 227 30.90 42.06 38.36
C GLU A 227 29.56 41.51 37.84
N LEU A 228 29.06 42.03 36.71
CA LEU A 228 27.85 41.52 36.08
C LEU A 228 28.06 40.08 35.57
N MET A 229 29.24 39.77 35.05
CA MET A 229 29.57 38.44 34.56
C MET A 229 29.61 37.39 35.68
N GLU A 230 30.15 37.72 36.86
CA GLU A 230 30.08 36.88 38.06
C GLU A 230 28.64 36.66 38.52
N HIS A 231 27.81 37.71 38.47
CA HIS A 231 26.41 37.62 38.90
C HIS A 231 25.58 36.67 38.02
N TYR A 232 25.75 36.74 36.69
CA TYR A 232 25.03 35.86 35.76
C TYR A 232 25.55 34.43 35.74
N LYS A 233 26.84 34.19 36.00
CA LYS A 233 27.38 32.81 36.16
C LYS A 233 26.65 32.02 37.25
N LYS A 234 26.20 32.68 38.32
CA LYS A 234 25.45 32.04 39.42
C LYS A 234 23.97 31.76 39.07
N LEU A 235 23.42 32.45 38.07
CA LEU A 235 22.04 32.26 37.60
C LEU A 235 21.91 31.16 36.54
N ILE A 236 23.01 30.76 35.88
CA ILE A 236 23.03 29.69 34.88
C ILE A 236 23.26 28.34 35.58
N ARG A 237 22.19 27.56 35.77
CA ARG A 237 22.28 26.16 36.24
C ARG A 237 22.24 25.19 35.06
N PRO A 238 22.95 24.04 35.12
CA PRO A 238 22.77 22.97 34.14
C PRO A 238 21.34 22.45 34.19
N SER A 239 20.59 22.65 33.10
CA SER A 239 19.24 22.10 32.94
C SER A 239 19.32 20.73 32.27
N LYS A 240 18.58 19.74 32.79
CA LYS A 240 18.42 18.41 32.17
C LYS A 240 17.35 18.38 31.07
N PHE A 241 16.75 19.52 30.71
CA PHE A 241 15.73 19.57 29.66
C PHE A 241 16.32 19.42 28.25
N GLN A 242 15.58 18.71 27.39
CA GLN A 242 15.95 18.39 26.00
C GLN A 242 16.04 19.62 25.05
N TRP A 243 15.72 20.81 25.56
CA TRP A 243 15.58 22.05 24.82
C TRP A 243 16.81 22.92 25.12
N LYS A 244 17.97 22.49 24.64
CA LYS A 244 19.24 23.22 24.83
C LYS A 244 19.32 24.39 23.85
N CYS A 245 19.42 25.61 24.37
CA CYS A 245 20.00 26.73 23.61
C CYS A 245 21.52 26.64 23.78
N GLU A 246 22.25 26.51 22.68
CA GLU A 246 23.70 26.38 22.71
C GLU A 246 24.32 27.78 22.67
N ALA A 247 25.18 28.10 23.65
CA ALA A 247 25.88 29.37 23.72
C ALA A 247 27.39 29.12 23.62
N PHE A 248 28.06 29.85 22.72
CA PHE A 248 29.50 29.74 22.52
C PHE A 248 30.14 31.12 22.38
N TYR A 249 31.42 31.21 22.73
CA TYR A 249 32.21 32.43 22.51
C TYR A 249 32.80 32.43 21.11
N VAL A 250 32.72 33.56 20.41
CA VAL A 250 33.33 33.73 19.09
C VAL A 250 34.85 33.86 19.26
N ASN A 251 35.60 32.95 18.62
CA ASN A 251 37.05 32.86 18.76
C ASN A 251 37.75 33.29 17.46
N LYS A 252 37.72 34.60 17.16
CA LYS A 252 38.47 35.21 16.05
C LYS A 252 39.73 35.89 16.58
N ASN A 253 40.87 35.68 15.92
CA ASN A 253 42.19 36.19 16.36
C ASN A 253 42.22 37.70 16.64
N LEU A 254 41.42 38.49 15.92
CA LEU A 254 41.33 39.94 16.08
C LEU A 254 40.59 40.37 17.37
N GLU A 255 39.67 39.53 17.87
CA GLU A 255 38.89 39.78 19.10
C GLU A 255 39.63 39.31 20.36
N ILE A 256 40.44 38.24 20.26
CA ILE A 256 41.31 37.74 21.34
C ILE A 256 42.39 38.76 21.69
N ASN A 257 43.02 39.37 20.67
CA ASN A 257 44.07 40.37 20.86
C ASN A 257 43.56 41.69 21.49
N GLN A 258 42.24 41.92 21.51
CA GLN A 258 41.60 43.09 22.14
C GLN A 258 40.92 42.75 23.49
N ALA A 259 41.02 41.51 23.98
CA ALA A 259 40.36 41.01 25.19
C ALA A 259 38.82 41.19 25.20
N ILE A 260 38.17 41.20 24.03
CA ILE A 260 36.71 41.33 23.90
C ILE A 260 36.14 39.99 23.44
N GLN A 261 35.60 39.19 24.37
CA GLN A 261 34.90 37.95 24.03
C GLN A 261 33.40 38.21 23.84
N ARG A 262 32.85 37.80 22.69
CA ARG A 262 31.40 37.88 22.42
C ARG A 262 30.75 36.53 22.67
N LEU A 263 29.76 36.50 23.57
CA LEU A 263 28.90 35.33 23.77
C LEU A 263 27.76 35.36 22.74
N VAL A 264 27.64 34.31 21.94
CA VAL A 264 26.55 34.13 20.97
C VAL A 264 25.64 33.02 21.49
N ILE A 265 24.35 33.32 21.62
CA ILE A 265 23.32 32.34 22.00
C ILE A 265 22.55 31.98 20.73
N ASN A 266 22.64 30.73 20.32
CA ASN A 266 21.93 30.23 19.15
C ASN A 266 20.54 29.74 19.57
N TYR A 267 19.52 30.57 19.33
CA TYR A 267 18.14 30.15 19.42
C TYR A 267 17.79 29.39 18.13
N LYS A 268 17.90 28.05 18.14
CA LYS A 268 17.33 27.25 17.06
C LYS A 268 15.83 27.56 17.00
N THR A 269 15.38 28.04 15.84
CA THR A 269 14.03 28.53 15.58
C THR A 269 12.97 27.52 16.04
N LEU A 270 12.06 27.97 16.91
CA LEU A 270 10.87 27.24 17.35
C LEU A 270 9.91 27.06 16.16
N GLU A 271 10.09 26.01 15.36
CA GLU A 271 9.02 25.52 14.48
C GLU A 271 7.99 24.78 15.33
N ILE A 272 7.00 25.51 15.84
CA ILE A 272 5.75 24.92 16.32
C ILE A 272 4.85 24.76 15.11
N ILE A 273 4.79 23.53 14.58
CA ILE A 273 3.73 23.12 13.65
C ILE A 273 2.46 22.97 14.49
N PHE A 274 1.47 23.84 14.29
CA PHE A 274 0.12 23.59 14.76
C PHE A 274 -0.48 22.47 13.89
N LYS A 275 -0.85 21.35 14.51
CA LYS A 275 -1.68 20.29 13.92
C LYS A 275 -3.08 20.40 14.46
#